data_AF-A0A961PNY8-F1
#
_entry.id   AF-A0A961PNY8-F1
#
_cell.length_a   1.000
_cell.length_b   1.000
_cell.length_c   1.000
_cell.angle_alpha   90.00
_cell.angle_beta   90.00
_cell.angle_gamma   90.00
#
_symmetry.space_group_name_H-M   'P 1'
#
loop_
_entity.id
_entity.type
_entity.pdbx_description
1 polymer ?
#
loop_
_entity_poly.entity_id
_entity_poly.type
_entity_poly.pdbx_seq_one_letter_code
_entity_poly.pdbx_strand_id
1 'polypeptide(L)'
;AWSPWIMRPLLLALALLALAPLATPASSQACVPRALPVLNPCAGSQRVSIAIVGDVLVHQALAWRGYARGFSTLWGAAEPVLRGADLAIANLEGPVAAGFTRDGRQVPDPGPVFDDRVYTDYPRFNYHPVLIRALREAGVDVVTTANNHALDRGALGADATLRALDAGGLAHVGTVPGGQDRWQALRLRTPVGSLSLIACTFGTNGLSDPRRQVPRCYDDRSALIALVRAEAARGAGVLVLPHWGQEYTLQPDRQQRGLARDLVAAGAMAVVGTHPHVPQPWAVERGPAGAVPVVYSTGNFIAAQPPLERATAQLAWLSICAGDRAPVVAGAGYVPLQMEFAGADPSLTLPVPGGDARQEAGRALLARLSPDRELTLRCR
;
A
#
# COMPACT_ATOMS: atom_id res chain seq x y z
N ALA A 1 9.81 -29.83 77.25
CA ALA A 1 11.13 -29.35 76.81
C ALA A 1 10.90 -28.25 75.77
N TRP A 2 11.30 -27.03 76.09
CA TRP A 2 11.17 -25.85 75.23
C TRP A 2 12.27 -25.91 74.16
N SER A 3 11.93 -25.62 72.89
CA SER A 3 12.92 -25.44 71.82
C SER A 3 12.74 -24.05 71.20
N PRO A 4 13.81 -23.25 71.05
CA PRO A 4 13.69 -21.82 70.77
C PRO A 4 13.74 -21.49 69.28
N TRP A 5 13.07 -20.38 69.00
CA TRP A 5 13.07 -19.53 67.83
C TRP A 5 14.45 -19.33 67.17
N ILE A 6 14.52 -19.56 65.86
CA ILE A 6 15.57 -19.00 64.99
C ILE A 6 14.88 -18.12 63.95
N MET A 7 14.91 -16.81 64.18
CA MET A 7 14.64 -15.79 63.16
C MET A 7 15.74 -15.85 62.10
N ARG A 8 15.37 -16.06 60.84
CA ARG A 8 16.25 -15.83 59.68
C ARG A 8 16.05 -14.38 59.19
N PRO A 9 17.11 -13.64 58.86
CA PRO A 9 16.99 -12.30 58.31
C PRO A 9 16.57 -12.39 56.83
N LEU A 10 15.56 -11.62 56.43
CA LEU A 10 15.26 -11.35 55.02
C LEU A 10 16.35 -10.40 54.49
N LEU A 11 17.25 -10.91 53.66
CA LEU A 11 18.14 -10.09 52.84
C LEU A 11 17.34 -9.57 51.64
N LEU A 12 16.99 -8.28 51.64
CA LEU A 12 16.51 -7.58 50.45
C LEU A 12 17.67 -7.49 49.44
N ALA A 13 17.61 -8.29 48.38
CA ALA A 13 18.45 -8.09 47.22
C ALA A 13 17.91 -6.89 46.41
N LEU A 14 18.55 -5.73 46.55
CA LEU A 14 18.38 -4.60 45.64
C LEU A 14 18.94 -4.99 44.26
N ALA A 15 18.06 -5.36 43.34
CA ALA A 15 18.40 -5.51 41.94
C ALA A 15 18.71 -4.13 41.35
N LEU A 16 20.01 -3.84 41.18
CA LEU A 16 20.49 -2.73 40.36
C LEU A 16 20.06 -2.99 38.91
N LEU A 17 18.94 -2.38 38.50
CA LEU A 17 18.57 -2.24 37.10
C LEU A 17 19.63 -1.37 36.42
N ALA A 18 20.58 -2.02 35.74
CA ALA A 18 21.42 -1.37 34.76
C ALA A 18 20.49 -0.86 33.63
N LEU A 19 20.21 0.44 33.65
CA LEU A 19 19.62 1.16 32.51
C LEU A 19 20.59 1.05 31.34
N ALA A 20 20.39 0.04 30.49
CA ALA A 20 20.98 0.04 29.16
C ALA A 20 20.51 1.33 28.46
N PRO A 21 21.41 2.12 27.85
CA PRO A 21 20.97 3.28 27.10
C PRO A 21 20.05 2.78 25.99
N LEU A 22 18.80 3.27 25.98
CA LEU A 22 17.91 3.15 24.84
C LEU A 22 18.71 3.64 23.64
N ALA A 23 19.01 2.73 22.71
CA ALA A 23 19.55 3.11 21.42
C ALA A 23 18.62 4.18 20.86
N THR A 24 19.12 5.41 20.76
CA THR A 24 18.45 6.47 20.01
C THR A 24 18.14 5.88 18.63
N PRO A 25 16.87 5.86 18.17
CA PRO A 25 16.57 5.41 16.82
C PRO A 25 17.49 6.19 15.90
N ALA A 26 18.28 5.47 15.09
CA ALA A 26 19.07 6.10 14.05
C ALA A 26 18.13 7.07 13.34
N SER A 27 18.47 8.37 13.36
CA SER A 27 17.78 9.41 12.61
C SER A 27 17.58 8.88 11.19
N SER A 28 16.38 8.35 10.90
CA SER A 28 16.14 7.64 9.66
C SER A 28 16.12 8.70 8.58
N GLN A 29 17.16 8.72 7.75
CA GLN A 29 17.32 9.65 6.66
C GLN A 29 16.01 9.68 5.83
N ALA A 30 15.44 10.85 5.61
CA ALA A 30 14.21 10.99 4.81
C ALA A 30 14.58 11.39 3.38
N CYS A 31 14.04 10.70 2.39
CA CYS A 31 14.30 10.93 0.97
C CYS A 31 13.06 11.49 0.28
N VAL A 32 13.21 12.67 -0.34
CA VAL A 32 12.12 13.33 -1.08
C VAL A 32 12.56 13.67 -2.52
N PRO A 33 11.65 13.72 -3.50
CA PRO A 33 11.97 14.19 -4.84
C PRO A 33 12.53 15.61 -4.85
N ARG A 34 13.55 15.86 -5.68
CA ARG A 34 14.17 17.19 -5.84
C ARG A 34 13.26 18.18 -6.55
N ALA A 35 12.55 17.70 -7.57
CA ALA A 35 11.64 18.45 -8.40
C ALA A 35 10.61 17.48 -8.99
N LEU A 36 9.45 18.01 -9.38
CA LEU A 36 8.41 17.24 -10.04
C LEU A 36 7.96 17.95 -11.31
N PRO A 37 7.60 17.20 -12.37
CA PRO A 37 6.87 17.76 -13.50
C PRO A 37 5.57 18.43 -13.02
N VAL A 38 5.42 19.72 -13.33
CA VAL A 38 4.26 20.53 -12.93
C VAL A 38 3.02 20.10 -13.73
N LEU A 39 1.89 19.97 -13.05
CA LEU A 39 0.60 19.62 -13.65
C LEU A 39 -0.44 20.75 -13.51
N ASN A 40 -0.58 21.31 -12.31
CA ASN A 40 -1.59 22.33 -12.02
C ASN A 40 -0.98 23.50 -11.23
N PRO A 41 -1.52 24.73 -11.39
CA PRO A 41 -1.16 25.85 -10.54
C PRO A 41 -1.70 25.65 -9.12
N CYS A 42 -1.12 26.38 -8.17
CA CYS A 42 -1.52 26.33 -6.76
C CYS A 42 -1.97 27.71 -6.29
N ALA A 43 -3.00 27.75 -5.46
CA ALA A 43 -3.48 28.97 -4.80
C ALA A 43 -2.60 29.41 -3.60
N GLY A 44 -1.56 28.63 -3.27
CA GLY A 44 -0.64 28.93 -2.17
C GLY A 44 0.67 28.14 -2.26
N SER A 45 1.55 28.34 -1.28
CA SER A 45 2.90 27.72 -1.22
C SER A 45 2.94 26.39 -0.46
N GLN A 46 1.96 26.11 0.40
CA GLN A 46 1.90 24.86 1.15
C GLN A 46 1.74 23.64 0.23
N ARG A 47 2.38 22.54 0.59
CA ARG A 47 2.35 21.27 -0.13
C ARG A 47 2.10 20.12 0.84
N VAL A 48 1.44 19.09 0.33
CA VAL A 48 1.30 17.77 0.96
C VAL A 48 1.75 16.74 -0.06
N SER A 49 2.65 15.86 0.33
CA SER A 49 3.20 14.81 -0.52
C SER A 49 2.53 13.47 -0.25
N ILE A 50 2.21 12.74 -1.32
CA ILE A 50 1.64 11.39 -1.23
C ILE A 50 2.56 10.44 -1.99
N ALA A 51 3.09 9.43 -1.29
CA ALA A 51 3.79 8.29 -1.88
C ALA A 51 2.82 7.11 -2.00
N ILE A 52 2.77 6.46 -3.16
CA ILE A 52 1.86 5.34 -3.40
C ILE A 52 2.67 4.19 -3.99
N VAL A 53 2.71 3.08 -3.29
CA VAL A 53 3.32 1.82 -3.75
C VAL A 53 2.24 0.80 -4.09
N GLY A 54 2.61 -0.19 -4.88
CA GLY A 54 1.69 -1.19 -5.35
C GLY A 54 1.52 -2.39 -4.44
N ASP A 55 1.47 -3.56 -5.05
CA ASP A 55 0.98 -4.78 -4.43
C ASP A 55 1.93 -5.27 -3.33
N VAL A 56 1.41 -5.36 -2.11
CA VAL A 56 2.02 -6.08 -0.99
C VAL A 56 1.53 -7.52 -1.08
N LEU A 57 2.17 -8.33 -1.93
CA LEU A 57 1.78 -9.71 -2.22
C LEU A 57 2.82 -10.68 -1.66
N VAL A 58 2.62 -11.10 -0.42
CA VAL A 58 3.61 -11.86 0.35
C VAL A 58 3.57 -13.36 -0.01
N HIS A 59 4.36 -13.73 -1.01
CA HIS A 59 4.59 -15.13 -1.38
C HIS A 59 5.45 -15.85 -0.32
N GLN A 60 5.50 -17.19 -0.36
CA GLN A 60 6.16 -18.06 0.60
C GLN A 60 7.59 -17.62 0.92
N ALA A 61 8.41 -17.35 -0.10
CA ALA A 61 9.79 -16.92 0.07
C ALA A 61 9.91 -15.61 0.87
N LEU A 62 8.98 -14.67 0.64
CA LEU A 62 8.93 -13.40 1.37
C LEU A 62 8.41 -13.60 2.79
N ALA A 63 7.42 -14.47 2.98
CA ALA A 63 6.87 -14.81 4.30
C ALA A 63 7.95 -15.43 5.19
N TRP A 64 8.72 -16.40 4.70
CA TRP A 64 9.83 -17.00 5.44
C TRP A 64 10.84 -15.97 5.91
N ARG A 65 11.28 -15.08 5.01
CA ARG A 65 12.21 -14.00 5.37
C ARG A 65 11.60 -13.02 6.36
N GLY A 66 10.38 -12.56 6.09
CA GLY A 66 9.67 -11.59 6.93
C GLY A 66 9.43 -12.09 8.35
N TYR A 67 9.07 -13.36 8.51
CA TYR A 67 8.84 -13.96 9.82
C TYR A 67 10.13 -14.32 10.57
N ALA A 68 11.17 -14.79 9.86
CA ALA A 68 12.43 -15.18 10.50
C ALA A 68 13.32 -13.98 10.84
N ARG A 69 13.33 -12.93 10.00
CA ARG A 69 14.31 -11.82 10.06
C ARG A 69 13.67 -10.43 10.12
N GLY A 70 12.36 -10.33 9.99
CA GLY A 70 11.63 -9.07 9.89
C GLY A 70 11.42 -8.61 8.44
N PHE A 71 10.24 -8.06 8.17
CA PHE A 71 9.86 -7.62 6.83
C PHE A 71 10.61 -6.35 6.35
N SER A 72 11.17 -5.55 7.25
CA SER A 72 12.05 -4.42 6.88
C SER A 72 13.26 -4.88 6.06
N THR A 73 13.70 -6.13 6.23
CA THR A 73 14.77 -6.69 5.38
C THR A 73 14.36 -6.84 3.92
N LEU A 74 13.05 -6.84 3.60
CA LEU A 74 12.55 -6.91 2.23
C LEU A 74 12.50 -5.54 1.57
N TRP A 75 12.06 -4.49 2.27
CA TRP A 75 11.77 -3.18 1.66
C TRP A 75 12.55 -2.01 2.28
N GLY A 76 13.58 -2.30 3.07
CA GLY A 76 14.38 -1.29 3.78
C GLY A 76 14.85 -0.13 2.91
N ALA A 77 15.16 -0.38 1.63
CA ALA A 77 15.57 0.64 0.68
C ALA A 77 14.46 1.68 0.36
N ALA A 78 13.19 1.30 0.47
CA ALA A 78 12.05 2.19 0.21
C ALA A 78 11.61 2.98 1.45
N GLU A 79 11.95 2.54 2.67
CA GLU A 79 11.50 3.20 3.90
C GLU A 79 11.88 4.69 3.98
N PRO A 80 13.10 5.12 3.60
CA PRO A 80 13.45 6.54 3.56
C PRO A 80 12.52 7.38 2.67
N VAL A 81 12.02 6.81 1.57
CA VAL A 81 11.12 7.49 0.64
C VAL A 81 9.70 7.52 1.18
N LEU A 82 9.21 6.40 1.73
CA LEU A 82 7.88 6.31 2.33
C LEU A 82 7.75 7.26 3.52
N ARG A 83 8.71 7.24 4.46
CA ARG A 83 8.75 8.16 5.61
C ARG A 83 9.00 9.62 5.23
N GLY A 84 9.50 9.87 4.03
CA GLY A 84 9.70 11.22 3.50
C GLY A 84 8.43 11.88 2.99
N ALA A 85 7.36 11.11 2.74
CA ALA A 85 6.07 11.62 2.32
C ALA A 85 5.19 12.01 3.54
N ASP A 86 4.25 12.93 3.34
CA ASP A 86 3.26 13.29 4.37
C ASP A 86 2.14 12.25 4.49
N LEU A 87 1.97 11.43 3.45
CA LEU A 87 1.04 10.29 3.40
C LEU A 87 1.61 9.20 2.49
N ALA A 88 1.76 7.98 3.00
CA ALA A 88 2.13 6.82 2.19
C ALA A 88 0.99 5.78 2.11
N ILE A 89 0.73 5.28 0.90
CA ILE A 89 -0.37 4.37 0.59
C ILE A 89 0.19 3.10 -0.07
N ALA A 90 -0.33 1.94 0.32
CA ALA A 90 0.00 0.65 -0.31
C ALA A 90 -1.25 -0.17 -0.65
N ASN A 91 -1.16 -1.11 -1.60
CA ASN A 91 -2.20 -2.13 -1.80
C ASN A 91 -1.88 -3.38 -0.98
N LEU A 92 -2.67 -3.64 0.08
CA LEU A 92 -2.53 -4.87 0.86
C LEU A 92 -3.28 -6.00 0.15
N GLU A 93 -2.56 -6.73 -0.71
CA GLU A 93 -3.14 -7.74 -1.59
C GLU A 93 -3.24 -9.12 -0.95
N GLY A 94 -4.10 -9.19 0.06
CA GLY A 94 -4.44 -10.44 0.71
C GLY A 94 -4.88 -10.22 2.15
N PRO A 95 -5.51 -11.23 2.77
CA PRO A 95 -5.97 -11.13 4.15
C PRO A 95 -4.80 -11.12 5.14
N VAL A 96 -4.99 -10.44 6.27
CA VAL A 96 -4.18 -10.55 7.49
C VAL A 96 -5.02 -11.17 8.60
N ALA A 97 -5.68 -12.29 8.29
CA ALA A 97 -6.70 -12.93 9.11
C ALA A 97 -6.07 -14.02 10.00
N ALA A 98 -5.68 -13.64 11.22
CA ALA A 98 -5.11 -14.56 12.19
C ALA A 98 -6.04 -15.74 12.50
N GLY A 99 -5.48 -16.96 12.43
CA GLY A 99 -6.21 -18.18 12.72
C GLY A 99 -7.28 -18.57 11.69
N PHE A 100 -7.26 -18.05 10.46
CA PHE A 100 -8.20 -18.48 9.40
C PHE A 100 -7.54 -19.41 8.38
N THR A 101 -8.07 -20.63 8.25
CA THR A 101 -7.63 -21.58 7.22
C THR A 101 -8.20 -21.26 5.85
N ARG A 102 -7.68 -21.90 4.80
CA ARG A 102 -7.99 -21.62 3.38
C ARG A 102 -9.48 -21.84 3.01
N ASP A 103 -10.15 -22.69 3.78
CA ASP A 103 -11.59 -22.98 3.73
C ASP A 103 -12.44 -22.05 4.61
N GLY A 104 -11.82 -21.05 5.26
CA GLY A 104 -12.51 -20.04 6.08
C GLY A 104 -12.81 -20.48 7.52
N ARG A 105 -12.31 -21.64 7.97
CA ARG A 105 -12.48 -22.10 9.35
C ARG A 105 -11.54 -21.37 10.31
N GLN A 106 -12.06 -21.00 11.47
CA GLN A 106 -11.25 -20.41 12.53
C GLN A 106 -10.56 -21.49 13.37
N VAL A 107 -9.27 -21.31 13.63
CA VAL A 107 -8.37 -22.15 14.43
C VAL A 107 -7.49 -21.28 15.33
N PRO A 108 -6.82 -21.86 16.35
CA PRO A 108 -5.79 -21.12 17.08
C PRO A 108 -4.73 -20.56 16.13
N ASP A 109 -4.33 -19.32 16.36
CA ASP A 109 -3.27 -18.66 15.61
C ASP A 109 -1.92 -19.37 15.90
N PRO A 110 -1.21 -19.89 14.88
CA PRO A 110 0.10 -20.53 15.07
C PRO A 110 1.23 -19.52 15.33
N GLY A 111 0.94 -18.22 15.30
CA GLY A 111 1.94 -17.15 15.39
C GLY A 111 2.58 -16.84 14.03
N PRO A 112 3.62 -15.99 13.99
CA PRO A 112 4.23 -15.53 12.74
C PRO A 112 5.10 -16.63 12.11
N VAL A 113 4.45 -17.62 11.52
CA VAL A 113 5.07 -18.76 10.83
C VAL A 113 4.33 -19.02 9.54
N PHE A 114 5.05 -19.40 8.49
CA PHE A 114 4.42 -19.93 7.28
C PHE A 114 4.17 -21.42 7.49
N ASP A 115 2.90 -21.80 7.67
CA ASP A 115 2.50 -23.18 7.99
C ASP A 115 1.72 -23.87 6.85
N ASP A 116 1.48 -23.17 5.74
CA ASP A 116 0.63 -23.58 4.61
C ASP A 116 -0.77 -24.10 5.02
N ARG A 117 -1.25 -23.65 6.19
CA ARG A 117 -2.59 -23.99 6.70
C ARG A 117 -3.36 -22.73 7.06
N VAL A 118 -2.83 -21.92 7.97
CA VAL A 118 -3.37 -20.61 8.35
C VAL A 118 -2.75 -19.55 7.47
N TYR A 119 -1.41 -19.47 7.44
CA TYR A 119 -0.67 -18.50 6.65
C TYR A 119 -0.12 -19.18 5.41
N THR A 120 -0.63 -18.75 4.27
CA THR A 120 -0.39 -19.46 3.01
C THR A 120 -0.14 -18.49 1.87
N ASP A 121 0.38 -19.04 0.78
CA ASP A 121 0.63 -18.36 -0.49
C ASP A 121 -0.52 -18.62 -1.48
N TYR A 122 -0.31 -18.24 -2.74
CA TYR A 122 -1.11 -18.58 -3.91
C TYR A 122 -1.64 -20.01 -3.87
N PRO A 123 -2.91 -20.26 -4.25
CA PRO A 123 -3.85 -19.32 -4.88
C PRO A 123 -4.71 -18.51 -3.92
N ARG A 124 -4.60 -18.75 -2.61
CA ARG A 124 -5.40 -18.07 -1.58
C ARG A 124 -4.50 -17.62 -0.47
N PHE A 125 -4.13 -16.36 -0.47
CA PHE A 125 -3.18 -15.78 0.46
C PHE A 125 -3.78 -15.64 1.86
N ASN A 126 -2.90 -15.58 2.86
CA ASN A 126 -3.18 -15.04 4.19
C ASN A 126 -1.87 -14.80 4.93
N TYR A 127 -1.76 -13.65 5.56
CA TYR A 127 -0.54 -13.17 6.20
C TYR A 127 -0.74 -13.03 7.70
N HIS A 128 0.32 -13.22 8.48
CA HIS A 128 0.25 -12.97 9.91
C HIS A 128 0.14 -11.45 10.17
N PRO A 129 -0.69 -11.00 11.14
CA PRO A 129 -0.88 -9.57 11.44
C PRO A 129 0.38 -8.77 11.78
N VAL A 130 1.51 -9.43 12.08
CA VAL A 130 2.82 -8.79 12.21
C VAL A 130 3.20 -7.94 10.98
N LEU A 131 2.68 -8.30 9.80
CA LEU A 131 2.84 -7.52 8.57
C LEU A 131 2.30 -6.08 8.71
N ILE A 132 1.18 -5.89 9.42
CA ILE A 132 0.58 -4.56 9.64
C ILE A 132 1.56 -3.65 10.38
N ARG A 133 2.16 -4.16 11.46
CA ARG A 133 3.18 -3.43 12.21
C ARG A 133 4.37 -3.08 11.33
N ALA A 134 4.86 -4.04 10.54
CA ALA A 134 6.03 -3.80 9.69
C ALA A 134 5.76 -2.76 8.59
N LEU A 135 4.56 -2.74 7.99
CA LEU A 135 4.16 -1.70 7.04
C LEU A 135 4.12 -0.31 7.69
N ARG A 136 3.54 -0.20 8.89
CA ARG A 136 3.54 1.06 9.65
C ARG A 136 4.94 1.53 9.98
N GLU A 137 5.80 0.64 10.46
CA GLU A 137 7.20 0.96 10.76
C GLU A 137 7.95 1.40 9.50
N ALA A 138 7.64 0.86 8.32
CA ALA A 138 8.18 1.29 7.04
C ALA A 138 7.73 2.70 6.60
N GLY A 139 6.71 3.26 7.26
CA GLY A 139 6.14 4.57 6.97
C GLY A 139 4.82 4.53 6.18
N VAL A 140 4.17 3.37 6.03
CA VAL A 140 2.85 3.27 5.39
C VAL A 140 1.75 3.74 6.34
N ASP A 141 0.92 4.67 5.90
CA ASP A 141 -0.17 5.26 6.68
C ASP A 141 -1.53 4.66 6.36
N VAL A 142 -1.76 4.33 5.08
CA VAL A 142 -3.02 3.81 4.57
C VAL A 142 -2.78 2.58 3.69
N VAL A 143 -3.63 1.56 3.82
CA VAL A 143 -3.71 0.47 2.84
C VAL A 143 -5.06 0.44 2.14
N THR A 144 -5.06 0.14 0.84
CA THR A 144 -6.28 -0.36 0.19
C THR A 144 -6.38 -1.86 0.38
N THR A 145 -7.60 -2.33 0.67
CA THR A 145 -7.96 -3.75 0.78
C THR A 145 -8.96 -4.18 -0.31
N ALA A 146 -9.33 -3.28 -1.23
CA ALA A 146 -10.16 -3.63 -2.37
C ALA A 146 -9.29 -4.22 -3.48
N ASN A 147 -9.12 -5.54 -3.46
CA ASN A 147 -8.41 -6.31 -4.47
C ASN A 147 -9.05 -7.70 -4.63
N ASN A 148 -8.60 -8.44 -5.64
CA ASN A 148 -9.13 -9.76 -5.95
C ASN A 148 -8.86 -10.82 -4.88
N HIS A 149 -7.92 -10.58 -3.97
CA HIS A 149 -7.58 -11.45 -2.84
C HIS A 149 -8.30 -11.09 -1.53
N ALA A 150 -9.16 -10.06 -1.52
CA ALA A 150 -9.88 -9.61 -0.34
C ALA A 150 -10.71 -10.70 0.36
N LEU A 151 -11.15 -11.72 -0.39
CA LEU A 151 -12.00 -12.81 0.10
C LEU A 151 -11.31 -14.17 0.16
N ASP A 152 -9.98 -14.24 0.12
CA ASP A 152 -9.24 -15.52 0.16
C ASP A 152 -9.50 -16.35 1.43
N ARG A 153 -10.01 -15.70 2.49
CA ARG A 153 -10.48 -16.30 3.75
C ARG A 153 -11.98 -16.16 3.98
N GLY A 154 -12.72 -15.91 2.90
CA GLY A 154 -14.15 -15.64 2.91
C GLY A 154 -14.53 -14.35 3.66
N ALA A 155 -15.83 -14.12 3.78
CA ALA A 155 -16.40 -12.94 4.43
C ALA A 155 -15.93 -12.74 5.88
N LEU A 156 -15.80 -13.83 6.66
CA LEU A 156 -15.33 -13.75 8.04
C LEU A 156 -13.83 -13.43 8.13
N GLY A 157 -13.02 -13.91 7.19
CA GLY A 157 -11.62 -13.55 7.08
C GLY A 157 -11.40 -12.11 6.63
N ALA A 158 -12.27 -11.57 5.77
CA ALA A 158 -12.31 -10.15 5.43
C ALA A 158 -12.61 -9.31 6.68
N ASP A 159 -13.65 -9.64 7.45
CA ASP A 159 -13.95 -8.97 8.72
C ASP A 159 -12.77 -9.06 9.72
N ALA A 160 -12.09 -10.22 9.80
CA ALA A 160 -10.92 -10.40 10.65
C ALA A 160 -9.74 -9.53 10.21
N THR A 161 -9.55 -9.37 8.90
CA THR A 161 -8.52 -8.49 8.32
C THR A 161 -8.76 -7.04 8.70
N LEU A 162 -9.99 -6.54 8.57
CA LEU A 162 -10.33 -5.16 8.95
C LEU A 162 -10.11 -4.91 10.45
N ARG A 163 -10.53 -5.86 11.31
CA ARG A 163 -10.25 -5.77 12.76
C ARG A 163 -8.76 -5.77 13.07
N ALA A 164 -7.95 -6.55 12.35
CA ALA A 164 -6.51 -6.58 12.55
C ALA A 164 -5.87 -5.24 12.15
N LEU A 165 -6.31 -4.63 11.05
CA LEU A 165 -5.88 -3.30 10.61
C LEU A 165 -6.22 -2.23 11.64
N ASP A 166 -7.47 -2.22 12.14
CA ASP A 166 -7.92 -1.29 13.18
C ASP A 166 -7.10 -1.44 14.47
N ALA A 167 -6.91 -2.68 14.93
CA ALA A 167 -6.12 -2.98 16.12
C ALA A 167 -4.63 -2.63 15.94
N GLY A 168 -4.10 -2.76 14.73
CA GLY A 168 -2.74 -2.36 14.37
C GLY A 168 -2.58 -0.85 14.15
N GLY A 169 -3.67 -0.09 14.14
CA GLY A 169 -3.67 1.36 13.89
C GLY A 169 -3.21 1.72 12.47
N LEU A 170 -3.44 0.85 11.48
CA LEU A 170 -3.15 1.12 10.08
C LEU A 170 -4.47 1.45 9.37
N ALA A 171 -4.61 2.68 8.90
CA ALA A 171 -5.84 3.13 8.26
C ALA A 171 -6.08 2.34 6.95
N HIS A 172 -7.34 2.15 6.59
CA HIS A 172 -7.68 1.38 5.41
C HIS A 172 -8.90 1.93 4.66
N VAL A 173 -8.97 1.57 3.38
CA VAL A 173 -10.07 1.88 2.47
C VAL A 173 -10.33 0.70 1.54
N GLY A 174 -11.56 0.53 1.07
CA GLY A 174 -11.93 -0.53 0.14
C GLY A 174 -12.92 -1.49 0.77
N THR A 175 -12.46 -2.67 1.18
CA THR A 175 -13.34 -3.69 1.78
C THR A 175 -13.95 -3.18 3.08
N VAL A 176 -15.24 -3.46 3.30
CA VAL A 176 -16.00 -3.03 4.48
C VAL A 176 -16.46 -4.23 5.33
N PRO A 177 -16.80 -4.02 6.62
CA PRO A 177 -17.44 -5.06 7.41
C PRO A 177 -18.77 -5.50 6.80
N GLY A 178 -19.05 -6.80 6.84
CA GLY A 178 -20.25 -7.33 6.20
C GLY A 178 -21.56 -6.74 6.73
N GLY A 179 -22.42 -6.28 5.83
CA GLY A 179 -23.69 -5.60 6.15
C GLY A 179 -23.61 -4.07 6.11
N GLN A 180 -22.44 -3.48 5.91
CA GLN A 180 -22.29 -2.05 5.65
C GLN A 180 -22.43 -1.74 4.15
N ASP A 181 -22.62 -0.46 3.82
CA ASP A 181 -22.46 0.00 2.44
C ASP A 181 -20.98 -0.13 2.04
N ARG A 182 -20.69 -0.78 0.92
CA ARG A 182 -19.32 -0.95 0.39
C ARG A 182 -18.76 0.30 -0.25
N TRP A 183 -19.61 1.27 -0.62
CA TRP A 183 -19.18 2.51 -1.25
C TRP A 183 -18.88 3.58 -0.20
N GLN A 184 -17.70 3.47 0.40
CA GLN A 184 -17.20 4.42 1.40
C GLN A 184 -15.89 5.06 0.96
N ALA A 185 -15.72 6.33 1.34
CA ALA A 185 -14.46 7.05 1.18
C ALA A 185 -13.76 7.19 2.53
N LEU A 186 -12.45 6.96 2.57
CA LEU A 186 -11.62 7.37 3.69
C LEU A 186 -11.34 8.87 3.54
N ARG A 187 -11.86 9.69 4.46
CA ARG A 187 -11.72 11.14 4.43
C ARG A 187 -10.60 11.59 5.37
N LEU A 188 -9.64 12.33 4.84
CA LEU A 188 -8.50 12.86 5.56
C LEU A 188 -8.52 14.39 5.54
N ARG A 189 -8.06 15.03 6.61
CA ARG A 189 -7.84 16.49 6.65
C ARG A 189 -6.35 16.78 6.56
N THR A 190 -6.00 17.72 5.70
CA THR A 190 -4.61 18.15 5.49
C THR A 190 -4.53 19.68 5.52
N PRO A 191 -3.33 20.28 5.66
CA PRO A 191 -3.16 21.73 5.59
C PRO A 191 -3.65 22.35 4.27
N VAL A 192 -3.68 21.59 3.18
CA VAL A 192 -4.09 22.07 1.85
C VAL A 192 -5.56 21.79 1.53
N GLY A 193 -6.31 21.19 2.46
CA GLY A 193 -7.74 20.88 2.33
C GLY A 193 -8.07 19.41 2.66
N SER A 194 -9.33 19.03 2.42
CA SER A 194 -9.79 17.66 2.67
C SER A 194 -9.44 16.74 1.49
N LEU A 195 -8.98 15.54 1.77
CA LEU A 195 -8.75 14.48 0.79
C LEU A 195 -9.76 13.36 1.00
N SER A 196 -10.19 12.72 -0.09
CA SER A 196 -11.02 11.52 -0.05
C SER A 196 -10.37 10.42 -0.86
N LEU A 197 -10.10 9.30 -0.21
CA LEU A 197 -9.53 8.11 -0.83
C LEU A 197 -10.68 7.14 -1.09
N ILE A 198 -10.78 6.62 -2.31
CA ILE A 198 -11.81 5.66 -2.71
C ILE A 198 -11.10 4.49 -3.39
N ALA A 199 -11.36 3.26 -2.97
CA ALA A 199 -10.79 2.07 -3.58
C ALA A 199 -11.88 1.16 -4.13
N CYS A 200 -11.55 0.44 -5.20
CA CYS A 200 -12.42 -0.58 -5.78
C CYS A 200 -11.56 -1.66 -6.44
N THR A 201 -12.13 -2.83 -6.70
CA THR A 201 -11.47 -3.90 -7.46
C THR A 201 -12.32 -4.39 -8.62
N PHE A 202 -11.68 -4.92 -9.66
CA PHE A 202 -12.37 -5.64 -10.73
C PHE A 202 -13.01 -6.95 -10.24
N GLY A 203 -12.49 -7.54 -9.16
CA GLY A 203 -12.49 -9.00 -8.98
C GLY A 203 -12.41 -9.46 -7.53
N THR A 204 -12.70 -10.75 -7.32
CA THR A 204 -12.57 -11.50 -6.05
C THR A 204 -12.08 -12.93 -6.37
N ASN A 205 -11.44 -13.12 -7.53
CA ASN A 205 -11.04 -14.42 -8.07
C ASN A 205 -12.18 -15.46 -8.12
N GLY A 206 -13.41 -15.00 -8.38
CA GLY A 206 -14.60 -15.84 -8.44
C GLY A 206 -15.18 -16.25 -7.08
N LEU A 207 -14.60 -15.78 -5.96
CA LEU A 207 -15.14 -16.02 -4.63
C LEU A 207 -16.40 -15.19 -4.39
N SER A 208 -17.41 -15.84 -3.79
CA SER A 208 -18.69 -15.23 -3.46
C SER A 208 -18.53 -14.18 -2.37
N ASP A 209 -19.21 -13.04 -2.55
CA ASP A 209 -19.31 -11.95 -1.58
C ASP A 209 -20.76 -11.81 -1.06
N PRO A 210 -21.27 -12.78 -0.26
CA PRO A 210 -22.67 -12.77 0.18
C PRO A 210 -22.99 -11.62 1.13
N ARG A 211 -21.96 -11.01 1.75
CA ARG A 211 -22.11 -9.91 2.70
C ARG A 211 -21.81 -8.54 2.09
N ARG A 212 -21.61 -8.48 0.77
CA ARG A 212 -21.40 -7.26 -0.03
C ARG A 212 -20.26 -6.38 0.51
N GLN A 213 -19.14 -6.99 0.87
CA GLN A 213 -18.02 -6.33 1.52
C GLN A 213 -17.07 -5.64 0.55
N VAL A 214 -16.98 -6.12 -0.69
CA VAL A 214 -15.92 -5.69 -1.61
C VAL A 214 -16.48 -4.71 -2.65
N PRO A 215 -15.99 -3.46 -2.73
CA PRO A 215 -16.40 -2.50 -3.76
C PRO A 215 -15.91 -2.92 -5.14
N ARG A 216 -16.85 -3.17 -6.06
CA ARG A 216 -16.58 -3.69 -7.41
C ARG A 216 -16.59 -2.57 -8.44
N CYS A 217 -15.43 -2.26 -9.02
CA CYS A 217 -15.25 -1.13 -9.94
C CYS A 217 -16.23 -1.16 -11.13
N TYR A 218 -16.45 -2.35 -11.68
CA TYR A 218 -17.21 -2.53 -12.92
C TYR A 218 -18.67 -2.94 -12.67
N ASP A 219 -18.92 -3.77 -11.66
CA ASP A 219 -20.27 -4.28 -11.37
C ASP A 219 -21.20 -3.17 -10.86
N ASP A 220 -20.69 -2.21 -10.07
CA ASP A 220 -21.44 -1.00 -9.67
C ASP A 220 -20.74 0.31 -10.08
N ARG A 221 -20.27 0.38 -11.33
CA ARG A 221 -19.58 1.58 -11.86
C ARG A 221 -20.33 2.89 -11.56
N SER A 222 -21.66 2.89 -11.68
CA SER A 222 -22.48 4.09 -11.40
C SER A 222 -22.37 4.57 -9.95
N ALA A 223 -22.32 3.65 -8.98
CA ALA A 223 -22.19 3.97 -7.56
C ALA A 223 -20.80 4.53 -7.24
N LEU A 224 -19.74 3.94 -7.82
CA LEU A 224 -18.38 4.49 -7.75
C LEU A 224 -18.32 5.92 -8.30
N ILE A 225 -18.84 6.15 -9.50
CA ILE A 225 -18.87 7.49 -10.12
C ILE A 225 -19.69 8.48 -9.30
N ALA A 226 -20.82 8.04 -8.74
CA ALA A 226 -21.64 8.89 -7.87
C ALA A 226 -20.91 9.28 -6.58
N LEU A 227 -20.19 8.36 -5.95
CA LEU A 227 -19.39 8.63 -4.75
C LEU A 227 -18.26 9.62 -5.06
N VAL A 228 -17.51 9.42 -6.16
CA VAL A 228 -16.45 10.35 -6.59
C VAL A 228 -17.02 11.75 -6.80
N ARG A 229 -18.14 11.87 -7.51
CA ARG A 229 -18.80 13.17 -7.74
C ARG A 229 -19.28 13.81 -6.44
N ALA A 230 -19.82 13.02 -5.51
CA ALA A 230 -20.30 13.50 -4.23
C ALA A 230 -19.15 14.05 -3.38
N GLU A 231 -18.03 13.34 -3.27
CA GLU A 231 -16.86 13.81 -2.52
C GLU A 231 -16.22 15.04 -3.17
N ALA A 232 -16.11 15.09 -4.51
CA ALA A 232 -15.63 16.26 -5.22
C ALA A 232 -16.53 17.49 -5.01
N ALA A 233 -17.86 17.32 -5.03
CA ALA A 233 -18.82 18.39 -4.77
C ALA A 233 -18.74 18.95 -3.33
N ARG A 234 -18.20 18.17 -2.39
CA ARG A 234 -17.92 18.61 -1.02
C ARG A 234 -16.60 19.39 -0.88
N GLY A 235 -15.89 19.63 -1.98
CA GLY A 235 -14.60 20.33 -1.99
C GLY A 235 -13.41 19.44 -1.61
N ALA A 236 -13.55 18.12 -1.66
CA ALA A 236 -12.42 17.21 -1.40
C ALA A 236 -11.58 16.97 -2.65
N GLY A 237 -10.27 16.81 -2.46
CA GLY A 237 -9.38 16.23 -3.47
C GLY A 237 -9.55 14.72 -3.49
N VAL A 238 -10.13 14.17 -4.56
CA VAL A 238 -10.51 12.75 -4.62
C VAL A 238 -9.43 11.91 -5.31
N LEU A 239 -8.79 11.01 -4.56
CA LEU A 239 -7.84 10.01 -5.06
C LEU A 239 -8.55 8.66 -5.18
N VAL A 240 -8.55 8.08 -6.38
CA VAL A 240 -9.16 6.77 -6.63
C VAL A 240 -8.07 5.71 -6.82
N LEU A 241 -8.20 4.59 -6.11
CA LEU A 241 -7.25 3.48 -6.04
C LEU A 241 -7.87 2.19 -6.61
N PRO A 242 -8.01 2.06 -7.94
CA PRO A 242 -8.60 0.88 -8.55
C PRO A 242 -7.60 -0.28 -8.68
N HIS A 243 -8.00 -1.46 -8.24
CA HIS A 243 -7.29 -2.71 -8.47
C HIS A 243 -7.88 -3.40 -9.71
N TRP A 244 -7.23 -3.32 -10.87
CA TRP A 244 -7.88 -3.52 -12.18
C TRP A 244 -6.97 -3.99 -13.34
N GLY A 245 -7.57 -4.32 -14.47
CA GLY A 245 -6.84 -4.66 -15.69
C GLY A 245 -6.49 -6.15 -15.78
N GLN A 246 -5.74 -6.49 -16.82
CA GLN A 246 -5.28 -7.87 -17.06
C GLN A 246 -3.89 -8.08 -16.42
N GLU A 247 -3.73 -9.16 -15.68
CA GLU A 247 -2.44 -9.58 -15.14
C GLU A 247 -1.35 -9.63 -16.23
N TYR A 248 -0.15 -9.20 -15.85
CA TYR A 248 1.10 -9.26 -16.60
C TYR A 248 1.10 -8.53 -17.95
N THR A 249 0.12 -7.67 -18.19
CA THR A 249 0.04 -6.89 -19.42
C THR A 249 0.59 -5.49 -19.19
N LEU A 250 1.64 -5.11 -19.91
CA LEU A 250 2.30 -3.80 -19.77
C LEU A 250 1.48 -2.60 -20.29
N GLN A 251 0.38 -2.85 -21.00
CA GLN A 251 -0.46 -1.80 -21.57
C GLN A 251 -1.87 -1.87 -20.98
N PRO A 252 -2.46 -0.72 -20.60
CA PRO A 252 -3.80 -0.73 -20.04
C PRO A 252 -4.82 -1.03 -21.12
N ASP A 253 -5.79 -1.87 -20.76
CA ASP A 253 -6.87 -2.29 -21.64
C ASP A 253 -7.94 -1.20 -21.84
N ARG A 254 -8.98 -1.51 -22.63
CA ARG A 254 -10.08 -0.57 -22.90
C ARG A 254 -10.94 -0.28 -21.67
N GLN A 255 -11.11 -1.25 -20.76
CA GLN A 255 -11.93 -1.06 -19.55
C GLN A 255 -11.22 -0.14 -18.55
N GLN A 256 -9.91 -0.33 -18.34
CA GLN A 256 -9.08 0.54 -17.51
C GLN A 256 -9.12 1.99 -18.03
N ARG A 257 -8.84 2.19 -19.33
CA ARG A 257 -8.85 3.53 -19.95
C ARG A 257 -10.23 4.18 -19.88
N GLY A 258 -11.29 3.40 -20.13
CA GLY A 258 -12.67 3.88 -20.07
C GLY A 258 -13.06 4.32 -18.66
N LEU A 259 -12.77 3.50 -17.64
CA LEU A 259 -13.09 3.83 -16.25
C LEU A 259 -12.25 5.00 -15.74
N ALA A 260 -10.96 5.08 -16.10
CA ALA A 260 -10.11 6.21 -15.75
C ALA A 260 -10.73 7.55 -16.22
N ARG A 261 -11.16 7.63 -17.49
CA ARG A 261 -11.81 8.84 -18.03
C ARG A 261 -13.08 9.21 -17.28
N ASP A 262 -13.92 8.23 -16.94
CA ASP A 262 -15.13 8.49 -16.16
C ASP A 262 -14.83 9.01 -14.76
N LEU A 263 -13.84 8.44 -14.08
CA LEU A 263 -13.40 8.88 -12.75
C LEU A 263 -12.87 10.31 -12.80
N VAL A 264 -12.03 10.62 -13.80
CA VAL A 264 -11.53 11.98 -14.03
C VAL A 264 -12.68 12.94 -14.32
N ALA A 265 -13.62 12.58 -15.20
CA ALA A 265 -14.79 13.39 -15.52
C ALA A 265 -15.72 13.60 -14.31
N ALA A 266 -15.76 12.64 -13.38
CA ALA A 266 -16.53 12.74 -12.14
C ALA A 266 -15.92 13.69 -11.10
N GLY A 267 -14.64 14.06 -11.26
CA GLY A 267 -13.94 14.99 -10.36
C GLY A 267 -12.77 14.37 -9.59
N ALA A 268 -12.30 13.17 -9.94
CA ALA A 268 -11.07 12.64 -9.36
C ALA A 268 -9.89 13.60 -9.64
N MET A 269 -9.07 13.88 -8.63
CA MET A 269 -7.82 14.64 -8.77
C MET A 269 -6.64 13.75 -9.18
N ALA A 270 -6.73 12.45 -8.94
CA ALA A 270 -5.76 11.44 -9.33
C ALA A 270 -6.41 10.05 -9.37
N VAL A 271 -5.89 9.17 -10.24
CA VAL A 271 -6.24 7.75 -10.29
C VAL A 271 -4.96 6.93 -10.29
N VAL A 272 -4.78 6.06 -9.30
CA VAL A 272 -3.56 5.25 -9.16
C VAL A 272 -3.93 3.79 -9.00
N GLY A 273 -3.75 3.02 -10.07
CA GLY A 273 -4.15 1.64 -10.14
C GLY A 273 -3.06 0.64 -9.75
N THR A 274 -3.52 -0.56 -9.43
CA THR A 274 -2.72 -1.76 -9.11
C THR A 274 -3.37 -3.00 -9.75
N HIS A 275 -2.86 -4.21 -9.50
CA HIS A 275 -3.31 -5.53 -9.99
C HIS A 275 -2.50 -6.18 -11.12
N PRO A 276 -2.11 -5.50 -12.22
CA PRO A 276 -1.43 -6.18 -13.31
C PRO A 276 -0.11 -6.84 -12.92
N HIS A 277 0.38 -6.63 -11.70
CA HIS A 277 1.66 -7.12 -11.18
C HIS A 277 2.87 -6.69 -12.02
N VAL A 278 2.67 -5.72 -12.90
CA VAL A 278 3.68 -5.09 -13.76
C VAL A 278 3.38 -3.59 -13.81
N PRO A 279 4.37 -2.72 -14.02
CA PRO A 279 4.11 -1.30 -14.14
C PRO A 279 3.39 -1.06 -15.47
N GLN A 280 2.44 -0.13 -15.45
CA GLN A 280 1.79 0.38 -16.66
C GLN A 280 2.01 1.89 -16.79
N PRO A 281 1.85 2.46 -18.00
CA PRO A 281 2.10 3.86 -18.29
C PRO A 281 1.38 4.84 -17.38
N TRP A 282 1.95 6.03 -17.29
CA TRP A 282 1.25 7.22 -16.83
C TRP A 282 0.51 7.88 -17.98
N ALA A 283 -0.64 8.45 -17.69
CA ALA A 283 -1.34 9.41 -18.54
C ALA A 283 -1.69 10.66 -17.75
N VAL A 284 -1.92 11.75 -18.45
CA VAL A 284 -2.52 12.96 -17.88
C VAL A 284 -3.79 13.25 -18.65
N GLU A 285 -4.92 13.10 -17.98
CA GLU A 285 -6.24 13.41 -18.52
C GLU A 285 -6.65 14.82 -18.06
N ARG A 286 -7.66 15.42 -18.70
CA ARG A 286 -8.24 16.69 -18.24
C ARG A 286 -9.63 16.45 -17.68
N GLY A 287 -9.90 17.01 -16.51
CA GLY A 287 -11.20 16.94 -15.84
C GLY A 287 -11.51 18.18 -15.01
N PRO A 288 -12.58 18.17 -14.21
CA PRO A 288 -12.97 19.29 -13.35
C PRO A 288 -11.88 19.71 -12.34
N ALA A 289 -10.98 18.80 -11.98
CA ALA A 289 -9.82 19.04 -11.10
C ALA A 289 -8.56 19.53 -11.84
N GLY A 290 -8.66 19.85 -13.14
CA GLY A 290 -7.52 20.28 -13.97
C GLY A 290 -6.85 19.13 -14.71
N ALA A 291 -5.51 19.14 -14.75
CA ALA A 291 -4.69 18.06 -15.28
C ALA A 291 -4.57 16.93 -14.24
N VAL A 292 -5.13 15.76 -14.53
CA VAL A 292 -5.27 14.65 -13.59
C VAL A 292 -4.33 13.52 -13.98
N PRO A 293 -3.34 13.16 -13.14
CA PRO A 293 -2.50 12.01 -13.39
C PRO A 293 -3.28 10.71 -13.21
N VAL A 294 -3.12 9.82 -14.19
CA VAL A 294 -3.61 8.45 -14.19
C VAL A 294 -2.41 7.52 -14.26
N VAL A 295 -2.15 6.80 -13.18
CA VAL A 295 -1.16 5.73 -13.13
C VAL A 295 -1.92 4.43 -13.31
N TYR A 296 -1.77 3.75 -14.45
CA TYR A 296 -2.61 2.59 -14.72
C TYR A 296 -2.26 1.37 -13.86
N SER A 297 -0.98 1.20 -13.51
CA SER A 297 -0.52 0.17 -12.56
C SER A 297 0.82 0.58 -11.98
N THR A 298 0.96 0.55 -10.65
CA THR A 298 2.25 0.71 -9.99
C THR A 298 3.15 -0.53 -10.07
N GLY A 299 2.59 -1.71 -10.37
CA GLY A 299 3.30 -3.00 -10.25
C GLY A 299 3.40 -3.47 -8.80
N ASN A 300 4.23 -4.49 -8.54
CA ASN A 300 4.39 -5.06 -7.21
C ASN A 300 5.27 -4.19 -6.31
N PHE A 301 4.79 -3.78 -5.12
CA PHE A 301 5.70 -3.25 -4.11
C PHE A 301 6.63 -4.36 -3.60
N ILE A 302 6.04 -5.49 -3.21
CA ILE A 302 6.76 -6.72 -2.95
C ILE A 302 5.99 -7.93 -3.50
N ALA A 303 6.68 -8.79 -4.24
CA ALA A 303 6.18 -10.08 -4.68
C ALA A 303 7.35 -11.00 -5.02
N ALA A 304 7.20 -12.32 -4.80
CA ALA A 304 8.20 -13.29 -5.27
C ALA A 304 7.95 -13.69 -6.73
N GLN A 305 7.99 -12.71 -7.64
CA GLN A 305 7.76 -12.92 -9.08
C GLN A 305 9.01 -12.51 -9.88
N PRO A 306 9.93 -13.46 -10.18
CA PRO A 306 11.24 -13.16 -10.77
C PRO A 306 11.30 -12.55 -12.19
N PRO A 307 10.31 -12.68 -13.10
CA PRO A 307 10.38 -12.00 -14.39
C PRO A 307 10.57 -10.49 -14.25
N LEU A 308 11.39 -9.87 -15.12
CA LEU A 308 11.81 -8.47 -14.98
C LEU A 308 10.62 -7.51 -14.86
N GLU A 309 9.60 -7.69 -15.69
CA GLU A 309 8.41 -6.86 -15.73
C GLU A 309 7.62 -6.91 -14.42
N ARG A 310 7.67 -8.05 -13.74
CA ARG A 310 6.94 -8.30 -12.47
C ARG A 310 7.74 -7.91 -11.24
N ALA A 311 9.07 -7.94 -11.39
CA ALA A 311 10.02 -7.47 -10.41
C ALA A 311 10.15 -5.94 -10.41
N THR A 312 9.89 -5.30 -11.55
CA THR A 312 9.95 -3.83 -11.70
C THR A 312 8.64 -3.21 -11.23
N ALA A 313 8.72 -2.09 -10.52
CA ALA A 313 7.57 -1.32 -10.08
C ALA A 313 7.89 0.17 -10.03
N GLN A 314 6.85 0.98 -9.82
CA GLN A 314 6.96 2.42 -9.69
C GLN A 314 6.27 2.86 -8.39
N LEU A 315 7.01 3.52 -7.52
CA LEU A 315 6.44 4.30 -6.41
C LEU A 315 5.96 5.62 -7.00
N ALA A 316 4.65 5.82 -7.07
CA ALA A 316 4.07 7.06 -7.55
C ALA A 316 4.17 8.15 -6.46
N TRP A 317 4.68 9.32 -6.83
CA TRP A 317 4.77 10.46 -5.94
C TRP A 317 3.90 11.61 -6.47
N LEU A 318 2.99 12.08 -5.63
CA LEU A 318 2.11 13.21 -5.92
C LEU A 318 2.44 14.36 -4.96
N SER A 319 2.61 15.56 -5.48
CA SER A 319 2.62 16.79 -4.68
C SER A 319 1.26 17.46 -4.81
N ILE A 320 0.55 17.58 -3.70
CA ILE A 320 -0.79 18.17 -3.59
C ILE A 320 -0.67 19.60 -3.05
N CYS A 321 -1.50 20.50 -3.56
CA CYS A 321 -1.63 21.85 -3.06
C CYS A 321 -3.09 22.30 -3.02
N ALA A 322 -3.36 23.42 -2.34
CA ALA A 322 -4.66 24.05 -2.40
C ALA A 322 -4.91 24.57 -3.81
N GLY A 323 -6.03 24.18 -4.42
CA GLY A 323 -6.60 24.81 -5.60
C GLY A 323 -7.73 25.77 -5.23
N ASP A 324 -8.37 26.37 -6.22
CA ASP A 324 -9.41 27.38 -6.00
C ASP A 324 -10.67 26.85 -5.30
N ARG A 325 -10.99 25.56 -5.51
CA ARG A 325 -12.21 24.92 -4.99
C ARG A 325 -11.94 23.69 -4.13
N ALA A 326 -10.87 22.97 -4.42
CA ALA A 326 -10.47 21.72 -3.78
C ALA A 326 -8.96 21.55 -3.94
N PRO A 327 -8.31 20.68 -3.15
CA PRO A 327 -6.94 20.27 -3.40
C PRO A 327 -6.76 19.71 -4.82
N VAL A 328 -5.61 20.00 -5.42
CA VAL A 328 -5.22 19.53 -6.77
C VAL A 328 -3.80 18.96 -6.74
N VAL A 329 -3.47 18.13 -7.73
CA VAL A 329 -2.09 17.63 -7.91
C VAL A 329 -1.24 18.73 -8.58
N ALA A 330 -0.36 19.35 -7.81
CA ALA A 330 0.59 20.36 -8.29
C ALA A 330 1.62 19.76 -9.26
N GLY A 331 2.11 18.57 -8.96
CA GLY A 331 3.11 17.86 -9.78
C GLY A 331 3.19 16.39 -9.41
N ALA A 332 3.65 15.56 -10.35
CA ALA A 332 3.69 14.12 -10.16
C ALA A 332 4.77 13.42 -11.01
N GLY A 333 5.31 12.32 -10.47
CA GLY A 333 6.23 11.41 -11.13
C GLY A 333 6.41 10.12 -10.34
N TYR A 334 7.44 9.34 -10.63
CA TYR A 334 7.72 8.09 -9.94
C TYR A 334 9.18 7.92 -9.51
N VAL A 335 9.37 7.08 -8.48
CA VAL A 335 10.67 6.51 -8.11
C VAL A 335 10.69 5.05 -8.57
N PRO A 336 11.72 4.60 -9.32
CA PRO A 336 11.87 3.20 -9.69
C PRO A 336 12.00 2.30 -8.45
N LEU A 337 11.31 1.18 -8.48
CA LEU A 337 11.47 0.10 -7.52
C LEU A 337 11.76 -1.19 -8.27
N GLN A 338 12.58 -2.06 -7.67
CA GLN A 338 12.85 -3.37 -8.26
C GLN A 338 13.12 -4.44 -7.21
N MET A 339 12.35 -5.53 -7.27
CA MET A 339 12.62 -6.74 -6.52
C MET A 339 13.83 -7.46 -7.13
N GLU A 340 14.86 -7.59 -6.32
CA GLU A 340 16.02 -8.40 -6.64
C GLU A 340 15.89 -9.78 -6.04
N PHE A 341 16.36 -10.77 -6.79
CA PHE A 341 16.34 -12.19 -6.44
C PHE A 341 17.77 -12.77 -6.45
N ALA A 342 18.79 -11.91 -6.41
CA ALA A 342 20.18 -12.35 -6.41
C ALA A 342 20.50 -13.10 -5.11
N GLY A 343 20.90 -14.37 -5.24
CA GLY A 343 21.06 -15.29 -4.09
C GLY A 343 19.74 -15.86 -3.59
N ALA A 344 19.73 -16.50 -2.42
CA ALA A 344 18.53 -17.08 -1.83
C ALA A 344 17.61 -16.03 -1.14
N ASP A 345 17.91 -14.73 -1.24
CA ASP A 345 17.35 -13.68 -0.38
C ASP A 345 16.69 -12.54 -1.19
N PRO A 346 15.37 -12.61 -1.47
CA PRO A 346 14.68 -11.59 -2.26
C PRO A 346 14.55 -10.25 -1.51
N SER A 347 14.85 -9.13 -2.16
CA SER A 347 14.75 -7.79 -1.56
C SER A 347 14.45 -6.70 -2.58
N LEU A 348 13.65 -5.73 -2.18
CA LEU A 348 13.35 -4.51 -2.93
C LEU A 348 14.54 -3.55 -2.89
N THR A 349 14.86 -3.00 -4.06
CA THR A 349 15.89 -1.98 -4.26
C THR A 349 15.29 -0.76 -4.96
N LEU A 350 16.02 0.36 -4.90
CA LEU A 350 15.77 1.53 -5.73
C LEU A 350 16.86 1.56 -6.81
N PRO A 351 16.58 1.08 -8.03
CA PRO A 351 17.53 1.10 -9.13
C PRO A 351 18.14 2.50 -9.34
N VAL A 352 19.46 2.57 -9.49
CA VAL A 352 20.20 3.81 -9.79
C VAL A 352 20.77 3.79 -11.20
N PRO A 353 21.02 4.95 -11.83
CA PRO A 353 21.80 5.01 -13.07
C PRO A 353 23.17 4.35 -12.92
N GLY A 354 23.56 3.49 -13.87
CA GLY A 354 24.80 2.72 -13.81
C GLY A 354 24.80 1.58 -12.80
N GLY A 355 23.62 1.13 -12.36
CA GLY A 355 23.44 -0.10 -11.59
C GLY A 355 23.75 -1.36 -12.42
N ASP A 356 23.42 -2.53 -11.89
CA ASP A 356 23.61 -3.77 -12.65
C ASP A 356 22.69 -3.83 -13.89
N ALA A 357 22.99 -4.74 -14.82
CA ALA A 357 22.26 -4.86 -16.08
C ALA A 357 20.75 -5.09 -15.90
N ARG A 358 20.33 -5.72 -14.79
CA ARG A 358 18.92 -5.99 -14.50
C ARG A 358 18.23 -4.73 -13.99
N GLN A 359 18.89 -3.96 -13.13
CA GLN A 359 18.44 -2.65 -12.67
C GLN A 359 18.32 -1.65 -13.82
N GLU A 360 19.29 -1.64 -14.74
CA GLU A 360 19.24 -0.82 -15.95
C GLU A 360 18.08 -1.21 -16.85
N ALA A 361 17.83 -2.51 -17.03
CA ALA A 361 16.69 -3.00 -17.81
C ALA A 361 15.34 -2.62 -17.18
N GLY A 362 15.20 -2.71 -15.85
CA GLY A 362 14.00 -2.28 -15.14
C GLY A 362 13.74 -0.77 -15.27
N ARG A 363 14.78 0.06 -15.13
CA ARG A 363 14.67 1.51 -15.38
C ARG A 363 14.33 1.83 -16.82
N ALA A 364 14.95 1.14 -17.79
CA ALA A 364 14.65 1.33 -19.20
C ALA A 364 13.19 0.95 -19.54
N LEU A 365 12.65 -0.10 -18.90
CA LEU A 365 11.24 -0.45 -18.99
C LEU A 365 10.35 0.69 -18.51
N LEU A 366 10.59 1.23 -17.31
CA LEU A 366 9.81 2.34 -16.76
C LEU A 366 9.92 3.61 -17.60
N ALA A 367 11.11 3.95 -18.09
CA ALA A 367 11.33 5.11 -18.96
C ALA A 367 10.54 5.00 -20.27
N ARG A 368 10.40 3.79 -20.82
CA ARG A 368 9.59 3.54 -22.01
C ARG A 368 8.08 3.65 -21.74
N LEU A 369 7.62 3.19 -20.58
CA LEU A 369 6.20 3.23 -20.21
C LEU A 369 5.76 4.65 -19.82
N SER A 370 6.63 5.40 -19.15
CA SER A 370 6.32 6.67 -18.50
C SER A 370 7.47 7.67 -18.71
N PRO A 371 7.72 8.11 -19.95
CA PRO A 371 8.81 9.03 -20.25
C PRO A 371 8.69 10.34 -19.47
N ASP A 372 9.83 10.91 -19.08
CA ASP A 372 9.95 12.21 -18.38
C ASP A 372 9.22 12.29 -17.03
N ARG A 373 8.95 11.13 -16.40
CA ARG A 373 8.29 11.05 -15.08
C ARG A 373 9.19 10.51 -13.97
N GLU A 374 10.37 9.99 -14.28
CA GLU A 374 11.31 9.50 -13.27
C GLU A 374 11.83 10.65 -12.40
N LEU A 375 11.84 10.43 -11.08
CA LEU A 375 12.20 11.45 -10.10
C LEU A 375 13.59 11.17 -9.51
N THR A 376 14.40 12.22 -9.42
CA THR A 376 15.64 12.19 -8.64
C THR A 376 15.37 12.52 -7.18
N LEU A 377 15.85 11.67 -6.27
CA LEU A 377 15.70 11.86 -4.83
C LEU A 377 16.79 12.76 -4.23
N ARG A 378 16.46 13.36 -3.09
CA ARG A 378 17.39 14.01 -2.16
C ARG A 378 17.10 13.48 -0.76
N CYS A 379 18.06 12.77 -0.21
CA CYS A 379 17.99 12.22 1.14
C CYS A 379 18.67 13.19 2.13
N ARG A 380 18.02 13.46 3.25
CA ARG A 380 18.51 14.36 4.31
C ARG A 380 18.59 13.64 5.64
#